data_AF-A0A845LIJ6-F1
#
_entry.id   AF-A0A845LIJ6-F1
#
_cell.length_a   1.000
_cell.length_b   1.000
_cell.length_c   1.000
_cell.angle_alpha   90.00
_cell.angle_beta   90.00
_cell.angle_gamma   90.00
#
_symmetry.space_group_name_H-M   'P 1'
#
loop_
_entity.id
_entity.type
_entity.pdbx_description
1 polymer ?
#
loop_
_entity_poly.entity_id
_entity_poly.type
_entity_poly.pdbx_seq_one_letter_code
_entity_poly.pdbx_strand_id
1 'polypeptide(L)'
;MFHEIDEPTKALILRSRKTNELHLNVMAQLTSIMELVRQGIDDDLDANCVKIFSRVHSNAHESIQSIKAELQAHMNRSKWG
;
A
#
# COMPACT_ATOMS: atom_id res chain seq x y z
N MET A 1 6.36 25.44 -17.16
CA MET A 1 5.96 26.61 -16.33
C MET A 1 5.35 26.05 -15.06
N PHE A 2 5.85 26.44 -13.89
CA PHE A 2 5.21 26.11 -12.62
C PHE A 2 4.13 27.16 -12.34
N HIS A 3 2.97 26.73 -11.85
CA HIS A 3 1.87 27.61 -11.47
C HIS A 3 1.50 27.35 -10.02
N GLU A 4 1.23 28.43 -9.28
CA GLU A 4 0.79 28.34 -7.89
C GLU A 4 -0.64 27.80 -7.84
N ILE A 5 -0.84 26.76 -7.02
CA ILE A 5 -2.16 26.21 -6.74
C ILE A 5 -2.89 27.09 -5.73
N ASP A 6 -4.22 27.15 -5.83
CA ASP A 6 -5.04 27.90 -4.90
C ASP A 6 -4.89 27.36 -3.46
N GLU A 7 -5.05 28.26 -2.48
CA GLU A 7 -4.88 27.93 -1.06
C GLU A 7 -5.77 26.76 -0.57
N PRO A 8 -7.06 26.65 -0.97
CA PRO A 8 -7.87 25.47 -0.67
C PRO A 8 -7.26 24.15 -1.16
N THR A 9 -6.81 24.11 -2.42
CA THR A 9 -6.16 22.91 -3.00
C THR A 9 -4.85 22.59 -2.29
N LYS A 10 -4.04 23.60 -1.98
CA LYS A 10 -2.79 23.46 -1.22
C LYS A 10 -3.02 22.88 0.18
N ALA A 11 -3.99 23.40 0.92
CA ALA A 11 -4.34 22.88 2.24
C ALA A 11 -4.80 21.41 2.19
N LEU A 12 -5.59 21.05 1.16
CA LEU A 12 -6.03 19.69 0.95
C LEU A 12 -4.87 18.74 0.66
N ILE A 13 -3.96 19.11 -0.24
CA ILE A 13 -2.75 18.33 -0.56
C ILE A 13 -1.89 18.14 0.68
N LEU A 14 -1.61 19.21 1.42
CA LEU A 14 -0.79 19.14 2.65
C LEU A 14 -1.38 18.16 3.68
N ARG A 15 -2.70 18.18 3.85
CA ARG A 15 -3.39 17.24 4.74
C ARG A 15 -3.35 15.81 4.22
N SER A 16 -3.52 15.61 2.92
CA SER A 16 -3.52 14.29 2.27
C SER A 16 -2.14 13.64 2.21
N ARG A 17 -1.05 14.41 2.20
CA ARG A 17 0.33 13.90 2.22
C ARG A 17 0.57 12.91 3.37
N LYS A 18 0.12 13.26 4.58
CA LYS A 18 0.28 12.38 5.74
C LYS A 18 -0.36 11.00 5.51
N THR A 19 -1.58 10.96 4.99
CA THR A 19 -2.27 9.69 4.73
C THR A 19 -1.68 8.94 3.54
N ASN A 20 -1.24 9.65 2.49
CA ASN A 20 -0.58 9.03 1.34
C ASN A 20 0.72 8.34 1.77
N GLU A 21 1.52 9.01 2.60
CA GLU A 21 2.76 8.46 3.14
C GLU A 21 2.50 7.21 4.01
N LEU A 22 1.47 7.25 4.86
CA LEU A 22 1.08 6.07 5.64
C LEU A 22 0.68 4.90 4.74
N HIS A 23 -0.10 5.14 3.69
CA HIS A 23 -0.45 4.12 2.71
C HIS A 23 0.79 3.51 2.02
N LEU A 24 1.74 4.35 1.60
CA LEU A 24 2.99 3.90 0.99
C LEU A 24 3.83 3.06 1.94
N ASN A 25 3.94 3.47 3.21
CA ASN A 25 4.67 2.74 4.24
C ASN A 25 4.03 1.38 4.54
N VAL A 26 2.70 1.34 4.67
CA VAL A 26 1.97 0.08 4.85
C VAL A 26 2.16 -0.84 3.63
N MET A 27 2.06 -0.30 2.41
CA MET A 27 2.29 -1.06 1.18
C MET A 27 3.71 -1.65 1.11
N ALA A 28 4.72 -0.89 1.55
CA ALA A 28 6.10 -1.37 1.63
C ALA A 28 6.24 -2.53 2.64
N GLN A 29 5.63 -2.40 3.82
CA GLN A 29 5.64 -3.48 4.83
C GLN A 29 4.93 -4.74 4.33
N LEU A 30 3.78 -4.59 3.67
CA LEU A 30 3.04 -5.71 3.07
C LEU A 30 3.87 -6.41 1.99
N THR A 31 4.61 -5.66 1.19
CA THR A 31 5.52 -6.21 0.17
C THR A 31 6.64 -7.02 0.82
N SER A 32 7.25 -6.52 1.90
CA SER A 32 8.24 -7.28 2.66
C SER A 32 7.64 -8.55 3.30
N ILE A 33 6.41 -8.48 3.81
CA ILE A 33 5.69 -9.64 4.33
C ILE A 33 5.47 -10.70 3.24
N MET A 34 5.07 -10.28 2.03
CA MET A 34 4.89 -11.21 0.90
C MET A 34 6.17 -11.99 0.60
N GLU A 35 7.33 -11.34 0.63
CA GLU A 35 8.60 -12.01 0.38
C GLU A 35 8.97 -13.01 1.50
N LEU A 36 8.72 -12.65 2.77
CA LEU A 36 8.95 -13.55 3.90
C LEU A 36 8.07 -14.80 3.84
N VAL A 37 6.77 -14.63 3.54
CA VAL A 37 5.87 -15.78 3.46
C VAL A 37 6.10 -16.61 2.20
N ARG A 38 6.61 -16.02 1.11
CA ARG A 38 7.06 -16.76 -0.07
C ARG A 38 8.22 -17.69 0.29
N GLN A 39 9.23 -17.20 1.01
CA GLN A 39 10.32 -18.04 1.52
C GLN A 39 9.79 -19.17 2.41
N GLY A 40 8.80 -18.89 3.27
CA GLY A 40 8.17 -19.92 4.11
C GLY A 40 7.33 -20.95 3.33
N ILE A 41 6.74 -20.57 2.20
CA ILE A 41 6.06 -21.51 1.28
C ILE A 41 7.10 -22.37 0.56
N ASP A 42 8.18 -21.75 0.08
CA ASP A 42 9.27 -22.43 -0.65
C ASP A 42 10.04 -23.43 0.25
N ASP A 43 10.09 -23.18 1.57
CA ASP A 43 10.67 -24.09 2.57
C ASP A 43 9.84 -25.37 2.80
N ASP A 44 8.52 -25.32 2.58
CA ASP A 44 7.56 -26.45 2.61
C ASP A 44 7.76 -27.46 3.77
N LEU A 45 8.11 -26.96 4.97
CA LEU A 45 8.40 -27.81 6.13
C LEU A 45 7.17 -28.60 6.62
N ASP A 46 6.00 -27.96 6.65
CA ASP A 46 4.74 -28.54 7.12
C ASP A 46 3.53 -27.93 6.39
N ALA A 47 2.53 -28.77 6.09
CA ALA A 47 1.35 -28.37 5.32
C ALA A 47 0.53 -27.27 6.01
N ASN A 48 0.50 -27.19 7.34
CA ASN A 48 -0.19 -26.11 8.04
C ASN A 48 0.60 -24.80 8.00
N CYS A 49 1.94 -24.85 8.04
CA CYS A 49 2.78 -23.68 7.81
C CYS A 49 2.52 -23.09 6.42
N VAL A 50 2.55 -23.91 5.36
CA VAL A 50 2.25 -23.48 3.99
C VAL A 50 0.86 -22.87 3.87
N LYS A 51 -0.16 -23.46 4.51
CA LYS A 51 -1.52 -22.87 4.55
C LYS A 51 -1.55 -21.49 5.19
N ILE A 52 -0.83 -21.29 6.30
CA ILE A 52 -0.75 -20.00 6.98
C ILE A 52 -0.05 -18.98 6.09
N PHE A 53 1.11 -19.32 5.54
CA PHE A 53 1.87 -18.43 4.66
C PHE A 53 1.09 -18.06 3.39
N SER A 54 0.43 -19.02 2.75
CA SER A 54 -0.42 -18.78 1.57
C SER A 54 -1.56 -17.82 1.87
N ARG A 55 -2.22 -17.97 3.03
CA ARG A 55 -3.28 -17.05 3.45
C ARG A 55 -2.74 -15.64 3.70
N VAL A 56 -1.62 -15.51 4.40
CA VAL A 56 -0.99 -14.20 4.65
C VAL A 56 -0.58 -13.54 3.34
N HIS A 57 -0.03 -14.30 2.39
CA HIS A 57 0.32 -13.82 1.06
C HIS A 57 -0.89 -13.24 0.32
N SER A 58 -2.01 -13.96 0.26
CA SER A 58 -3.25 -13.46 -0.37
C SER A 58 -3.78 -12.21 0.31
N ASN A 59 -3.84 -12.19 1.64
CA ASN A 59 -4.32 -11.01 2.38
C ASN A 59 -3.44 -9.78 2.14
N ALA A 60 -2.12 -9.96 2.09
CA ALA A 60 -1.19 -8.89 1.80
C ALA A 60 -1.38 -8.35 0.38
N HIS A 61 -1.55 -9.24 -0.60
CA HIS A 61 -1.84 -8.87 -1.98
C HIS A 61 -3.13 -8.04 -2.10
N GLU A 62 -4.25 -8.51 -1.54
CA GLU A 62 -5.53 -7.78 -1.55
C GLU A 62 -5.42 -6.40 -0.88
N SER A 63 -4.70 -6.32 0.24
CA SER A 63 -4.45 -5.06 0.94
C SER A 63 -3.65 -4.08 0.09
N ILE A 64 -2.60 -4.55 -0.61
CA ILE A 64 -1.81 -3.72 -1.53
C ILE A 64 -2.69 -3.19 -2.67
N GLN A 65 -3.55 -4.01 -3.28
CA GLN A 65 -4.43 -3.54 -4.35
C GLN A 65 -5.46 -2.51 -3.84
N SER A 66 -5.97 -2.70 -2.62
CA SER A 66 -6.88 -1.75 -1.98
C SER A 66 -6.21 -0.39 -1.73
N ILE A 67 -4.94 -0.41 -1.27
CA ILE A 67 -4.14 0.80 -1.10
C ILE A 67 -3.90 1.51 -2.45
N LYS A 68 -3.53 0.76 -3.49
CA LYS A 68 -3.35 1.33 -4.84
C LYS A 68 -4.62 1.99 -5.37
N ALA A 69 -5.78 1.37 -5.16
CA ALA A 69 -7.06 1.94 -5.55
C ALA A 69 -7.35 3.27 -4.82
N GLU A 70 -7.07 3.35 -3.52
CA GLU A 70 -7.25 4.59 -2.74
C GLU A 70 -6.29 5.69 -3.19
N LEU A 71 -5.01 5.36 -3.42
CA LEU A 71 -4.04 6.33 -3.93
C LEU A 71 -4.44 6.86 -5.31
N GLN A 72 -4.96 6.01 -6.20
CA GLN A 72 -5.51 6.44 -7.48
C GLN A 72 -6.70 7.40 -7.29
N ALA A 73 -7.59 7.13 -6.33
CA ALA A 73 -8.70 8.01 -6.01
C ALA A 73 -8.20 9.38 -5.46
N HIS A 74 -7.13 9.39 -4.68
CA HIS A 74 -6.47 10.62 -4.24
C HIS A 74 -5.87 11.41 -5.41
N MET A 75 -5.18 10.75 -6.35
CA MET A 75 -4.64 11.38 -7.56
C MET A 75 -5.74 12.01 -8.42
N ASN A 76 -6.84 11.28 -8.65
CA ASN A 76 -7.97 11.77 -9.45
C ASN A 76 -8.71 12.96 -8.81
N ARG A 77 -8.56 13.16 -7.49
CA ARG A 77 -9.21 14.24 -6.73
C ARG A 77 -8.25 15.38 -6.38
N SER A 78 -7.10 15.48 -7.06
CA SER A 78 -6.06 16.49 -6.80
C SER A 78 -5.58 16.49 -5.34
N LYS A 79 -5.62 15.34 -4.66
CA LYS A 79 -5.11 15.12 -3.29
C LYS A 79 -3.69 14.55 -3.28
N TRP A 80 -3.04 14.56 -4.43
CA TRP A 80 -1.69 14.05 -4.62
C TRP A 80 -0.71 15.22 -4.77
N GLY A 81 0.45 15.12 -4.13
CA GLY A 81 1.52 16.12 -4.23
C GLY A 81 2.62 15.93 -3.23
#